data_AF-A0A158E9P3-F1
#
_entry.id   AF-A0A158E9P3-F1
#
_cell.length_a   1.000
_cell.length_b   1.000
_cell.length_c   1.000
_cell.angle_alpha   90.00
_cell.angle_beta   90.00
_cell.angle_gamma   90.00
#
_symmetry.space_group_name_H-M   'P 1'
#
loop_
_entity.id
_entity.type
_entity.pdbx_description
1 polymer ?
#
loop_
_entity_poly.entity_id
_entity_poly.type
_entity_poly.pdbx_seq_one_letter_code
_entity_poly.pdbx_strand_id
1 'polypeptide(L)'
;MHEQWVMDLAERLAEDDVDVIIDKWALREGHDAHAFMEQMVTDPEITKVVMICDAAYVEKANRRARGVGTETQIITGEIYSNTTQDKFVAVIAEKDAEGNALVPVYYKGRIYIDLSDAGRHEEEYERLLRWVYDQPVYVKPSRGKKPAFLSEAPSARVGNRSAMKRALEQLRDGKPTASGAVGDYLSSVAEDFERLRIIKEKGVQFDDQVVQSIESFLQTRDEVLTVIQAVARYEPSDENVKKIHRFFEALLRYYFPAPDVMQWSDTDFDNFVFVTYELFLHTLAIFIDAEQFGQARYLIATEFYVGRNHRFGNEPMVASSAIDGQLKSLEYRNSRLNMRRESVQADLLRDRSKSGAVRFESLAQADLILYLYFKRKPDSWWYPLTTVFLGMSHSALPVFARANSKKYFHKLRVLLGFDTADQMREWIREMESGNALPKSGFHRLPLGRLTAAEQLATKE
;
A
#
# COMPACT_ATOMS: atom_id res chain seq x y z
N MET A 1 55.78 15.42 -14.14
CA MET A 1 54.44 16.03 -14.08
C MET A 1 53.38 14.94 -13.95
N HIS A 2 53.34 13.94 -14.84
CA HIS A 2 52.41 12.81 -14.71
C HIS A 2 52.65 11.93 -13.46
N GLU A 3 53.90 11.55 -13.18
CA GLU A 3 54.20 10.73 -11.98
C GLU A 3 53.74 11.39 -10.68
N GLN A 4 53.95 12.70 -10.52
CA GLN A 4 53.48 13.43 -9.34
C GLN A 4 51.95 13.42 -9.23
N TRP A 5 51.25 13.61 -10.35
CA TRP A 5 49.79 13.57 -10.37
C TRP A 5 49.23 12.21 -9.92
N VAL A 6 49.88 11.11 -10.33
CA VAL A 6 49.50 9.75 -9.89
C VAL A 6 49.77 9.58 -8.39
N MET A 7 50.89 10.12 -7.88
CA MET A 7 51.19 10.10 -6.44
C MET A 7 50.17 10.91 -5.64
N ASP A 8 49.81 12.11 -6.09
CA ASP A 8 48.83 12.96 -5.42
C ASP A 8 47.46 12.26 -5.33
N LEU A 9 47.05 11.55 -6.41
CA LEU A 9 45.83 10.75 -6.41
C LEU A 9 45.92 9.55 -5.43
N ALA A 10 47.05 8.85 -5.40
CA ALA A 10 47.29 7.72 -4.51
C ALA A 10 47.27 8.14 -3.04
N GLU A 11 47.92 9.26 -2.70
CA GLU A 11 47.93 9.84 -1.35
C GLU A 11 46.51 10.24 -0.94
N ARG A 12 45.77 10.93 -1.81
CA ARG A 12 44.40 11.34 -1.53
C ARG A 12 43.47 10.16 -1.30
N LEU A 13 43.56 9.11 -2.12
CA LEU A 13 42.81 7.86 -1.91
C LEU A 13 43.17 7.20 -0.56
N ALA A 14 44.45 7.20 -0.18
CA ALA A 14 44.88 6.66 1.11
C ALA A 14 44.37 7.50 2.31
N GLU A 15 44.29 8.82 2.16
CA GLU A 15 43.67 9.71 3.16
C GLU A 15 42.18 9.41 3.35
N ASP A 16 41.50 8.95 2.30
CA ASP A 16 40.09 8.53 2.30
C ASP A 16 39.90 7.03 2.66
N ASP A 17 40.83 6.42 3.40
CA ASP A 17 40.74 5.03 3.93
C ASP A 17 40.69 3.93 2.84
N VAL A 18 41.37 4.17 1.71
CA VAL A 18 41.62 3.15 0.67
C VAL A 18 43.04 2.61 0.81
N ASP A 19 43.18 1.29 0.91
CA ASP A 19 44.50 0.65 0.86
C ASP A 19 45.03 0.65 -0.58
N VAL A 20 45.93 1.60 -0.88
CA VAL A 20 46.44 1.82 -2.24
C VAL A 20 47.77 1.09 -2.44
N ILE A 21 47.79 0.18 -3.41
CA ILE A 21 49.00 -0.54 -3.84
C ILE A 21 49.56 0.13 -5.10
N ILE A 22 50.74 0.75 -4.98
CA ILE A 22 51.45 1.38 -6.09
C ILE A 22 52.94 0.98 -6.09
N ASP A 23 53.52 0.87 -7.28
CA ASP A 23 54.91 0.44 -7.48
C ASP A 23 55.93 1.27 -6.68
N LYS A 24 55.73 2.59 -6.58
CA LYS A 24 56.60 3.51 -5.83
C LYS A 24 56.64 3.23 -4.32
N TRP A 25 55.59 2.63 -3.75
CA TRP A 25 55.55 2.27 -2.34
C TRP A 25 55.92 0.80 -2.10
N ALA A 26 55.60 -0.08 -3.05
CA ALA A 26 55.72 -1.53 -2.88
C ALA A 26 57.00 -2.15 -3.45
N LEU A 27 57.60 -1.56 -4.50
CA LEU A 27 58.80 -2.12 -5.14
C LEU A 27 60.10 -1.58 -4.53
N ARG A 28 61.08 -2.47 -4.35
CA ARG A 28 62.47 -2.16 -3.98
C ARG A 28 63.42 -2.69 -5.06
N GLU A 29 64.67 -2.26 -5.02
CA GLU A 29 65.67 -2.71 -6.00
C GLU A 29 65.80 -4.24 -6.02
N GLY A 30 65.66 -4.84 -7.20
CA GLY A 30 65.71 -6.30 -7.41
C GLY A 30 64.36 -7.01 -7.39
N HIS A 31 63.25 -6.33 -7.11
CA HIS A 31 61.91 -6.90 -7.27
C HIS A 31 61.54 -7.13 -8.74
N ASP A 32 60.73 -8.15 -9.00
CA ASP A 32 60.20 -8.44 -10.34
C ASP A 32 58.91 -7.64 -10.60
N ALA A 33 59.02 -6.63 -11.47
CA ALA A 33 57.88 -5.80 -11.87
C ALA A 33 56.78 -6.59 -12.59
N HIS A 34 57.10 -7.71 -13.24
CA HIS A 34 56.10 -8.57 -13.89
C HIS A 34 55.25 -9.31 -12.86
N ALA A 35 55.90 -9.90 -11.85
CA ALA A 35 55.21 -10.57 -10.76
C ALA A 35 54.31 -9.60 -9.96
N PHE A 36 54.76 -8.36 -9.76
CA PHE A 36 53.97 -7.32 -9.10
C PHE A 36 52.70 -6.96 -9.88
N MET A 37 52.79 -6.82 -11.21
CA MET A 37 51.60 -6.58 -12.02
C MET A 37 50.64 -7.77 -12.05
N GLU A 38 51.14 -9.00 -12.01
CA GLU A 38 50.27 -10.20 -11.97
C GLU A 38 49.41 -10.26 -10.70
N GLN A 39 49.86 -9.67 -9.58
CA GLN A 39 49.10 -9.62 -8.32
C GLN A 39 47.72 -9.00 -8.50
N MET A 40 47.56 -8.02 -9.39
CA MET A 40 46.26 -7.37 -9.63
C MET A 40 45.16 -8.37 -10.05
N VAL A 41 45.55 -9.54 -10.60
CA VAL A 41 44.64 -10.62 -10.97
C VAL A 41 44.75 -11.81 -10.01
N THR A 42 45.95 -12.17 -9.56
CA THR A 42 46.19 -13.38 -8.76
C THR A 42 45.90 -13.22 -7.27
N ASP A 43 45.95 -11.99 -6.74
CA ASP A 43 45.68 -11.69 -5.34
C ASP A 43 44.18 -11.40 -5.12
N PRO A 44 43.47 -12.21 -4.32
CA PRO A 44 42.06 -11.99 -4.02
C PRO A 44 41.79 -10.77 -3.12
N GLU A 45 42.80 -10.24 -2.41
CA GLU A 45 42.65 -9.03 -1.58
C GLU A 45 42.56 -7.76 -2.45
N ILE A 46 43.04 -7.82 -3.70
CA ILE A 46 42.91 -6.71 -4.67
C ILE A 46 41.52 -6.74 -5.29
N THR A 47 40.64 -5.91 -4.74
CA THR A 47 39.24 -5.79 -5.14
C THR A 47 39.01 -4.89 -6.35
N LYS A 48 39.88 -3.87 -6.53
CA LYS A 48 39.73 -2.79 -7.51
C LYS A 48 41.08 -2.46 -8.16
N VAL A 49 41.07 -2.19 -9.47
CA VAL A 49 42.24 -1.81 -10.27
C VAL A 49 41.93 -0.57 -11.10
N VAL A 50 42.71 0.49 -10.89
CA VAL A 50 42.60 1.75 -11.61
C VAL A 50 43.62 1.78 -12.75
N MET A 51 43.15 1.95 -13.99
CA MET A 51 44.01 2.15 -15.15
C MET A 51 44.12 3.65 -15.45
N ILE A 52 45.29 4.23 -15.13
CA ILE A 52 45.56 5.63 -15.44
C ILE A 52 45.84 5.76 -16.95
N CYS A 53 44.91 6.41 -17.66
CA CYS A 53 44.97 6.56 -19.10
C CYS A 53 45.47 7.96 -19.47
N ASP A 54 46.74 8.03 -19.88
CA ASP A 54 47.35 9.14 -20.59
C ASP A 54 47.66 8.74 -22.05
N ALA A 55 48.17 9.68 -22.85
CA ALA A 55 48.50 9.39 -24.25
C ALA A 55 49.54 8.27 -24.40
N ALA A 56 50.55 8.22 -23.53
CA ALA A 56 51.63 7.25 -23.59
C ALA A 56 51.18 5.83 -23.23
N TYR A 57 50.33 5.69 -22.21
CA TYR A 57 49.73 4.43 -21.77
C TYR A 57 48.83 3.88 -22.87
N VAL A 58 47.93 4.70 -23.41
CA VAL A 58 46.98 4.29 -24.45
C VAL A 58 47.71 3.86 -25.73
N GLU A 59 48.75 4.58 -26.15
CA GLU A 59 49.56 4.19 -27.30
C GLU A 59 50.25 2.84 -27.08
N LYS A 60 50.88 2.65 -25.92
CA LYS A 60 51.55 1.38 -25.57
C LYS A 60 50.56 0.22 -25.49
N ALA A 61 49.42 0.42 -24.83
CA ALA A 61 48.36 -0.60 -24.71
C ALA A 61 47.82 -1.01 -26.08
N ASN A 62 47.54 -0.05 -26.97
CA ASN A 62 47.03 -0.32 -28.31
C ASN A 62 48.07 -0.97 -29.23
N ARG A 63 49.35 -0.61 -29.10
CA ARG A 63 50.45 -1.24 -29.85
C ARG A 63 50.69 -2.68 -29.39
N ARG A 64 50.61 -2.93 -28.08
CA ARG A 64 50.79 -4.26 -27.47
C ARG A 64 49.61 -5.21 -27.71
N ALA A 65 48.39 -4.68 -27.86
CA ALA A 65 47.22 -5.45 -28.29
C ALA A 65 47.40 -6.11 -29.68
N ARG A 66 48.36 -5.64 -30.50
CA ARG A 66 48.69 -6.22 -31.82
C ARG A 66 49.81 -7.26 -31.80
N GLY A 67 50.38 -7.66 -30.66
CA GLY A 67 51.14 -8.91 -30.67
C GLY A 67 52.15 -9.28 -29.58
N VAL A 68 52.63 -8.42 -28.67
CA VAL A 68 53.62 -8.86 -27.65
C VAL A 68 53.65 -7.93 -26.44
N GLY A 69 52.79 -8.15 -25.45
CA GLY A 69 52.88 -7.45 -24.17
C GLY A 69 52.09 -8.17 -23.08
N THR A 70 52.82 -8.79 -22.13
CA THR A 70 52.26 -9.62 -21.05
C THR A 70 51.19 -8.88 -20.25
N GLU A 71 51.45 -7.60 -19.90
CA GLU A 71 50.54 -6.73 -19.14
C GLU A 71 49.18 -6.51 -19.83
N THR A 72 49.20 -6.16 -21.12
CA THR A 72 47.98 -5.94 -21.89
C THR A 72 47.22 -7.24 -22.07
N GLN A 73 47.90 -8.39 -22.21
CA GLN A 73 47.24 -9.69 -22.31
C GLN A 73 46.56 -10.11 -21.01
N ILE A 74 47.17 -9.82 -19.84
CA ILE A 74 46.57 -10.11 -18.53
C ILE A 74 45.31 -9.27 -18.31
N ILE A 75 45.40 -7.95 -18.48
CA ILE A 75 44.27 -7.02 -18.30
C ILE A 75 43.15 -7.32 -19.30
N THR A 76 43.50 -7.51 -20.57
CA THR A 76 42.52 -7.81 -21.63
C THR A 76 41.85 -9.15 -21.35
N GLY A 77 42.62 -10.18 -21.01
CA GLY A 77 42.10 -11.50 -20.65
C GLY A 77 41.10 -11.43 -19.50
N GLU A 78 41.45 -10.72 -18.42
CA GLU A 78 40.61 -10.59 -17.23
C GLU A 78 39.33 -9.77 -17.48
N ILE A 79 39.43 -8.66 -18.22
CA ILE A 79 38.27 -7.84 -18.59
C ILE A 79 37.27 -8.61 -19.47
N TYR A 80 37.74 -9.58 -20.27
CA TYR A 80 36.89 -10.42 -21.12
C TYR A 80 36.44 -11.74 -20.45
N SER A 81 37.20 -12.29 -19.51
CA SER A 81 36.90 -13.56 -18.84
C SER A 81 36.00 -13.43 -17.63
N ASN A 82 36.03 -12.28 -16.94
CA ASN A 82 35.40 -12.16 -15.63
C ASN A 82 33.89 -11.85 -15.72
N THR A 83 33.10 -12.56 -14.90
CA THR A 83 31.62 -12.51 -14.93
C THR A 83 31.08 -11.23 -14.26
N THR A 84 31.90 -10.58 -13.44
CA THR A 84 31.63 -9.27 -12.81
C THR A 84 32.60 -8.23 -13.38
N GLN A 85 32.08 -7.26 -14.13
CA GLN A 85 32.86 -6.27 -14.89
C GLN A 85 33.27 -5.04 -14.07
N ASP A 86 33.37 -5.16 -12.75
CA ASP A 86 33.47 -4.07 -11.78
C ASP A 86 34.85 -3.92 -11.12
N LYS A 87 35.80 -4.80 -11.44
CA LYS A 87 37.18 -4.76 -10.92
C LYS A 87 38.07 -3.70 -11.58
N PHE A 88 37.89 -3.39 -12.87
CA PHE A 88 38.76 -2.45 -13.62
C PHE A 88 38.03 -1.18 -14.04
N VAL A 89 38.58 -0.01 -13.68
CA VAL A 89 38.11 1.30 -14.16
C VAL A 89 39.20 2.06 -14.88
N ALA A 90 38.88 2.68 -16.02
CA ALA A 90 39.75 3.64 -16.66
C ALA A 90 39.58 5.02 -16.01
N VAL A 91 40.69 5.62 -15.57
CA VAL A 91 40.76 7.00 -15.08
C VAL A 91 41.52 7.84 -16.09
N ILE A 92 40.87 8.87 -16.63
CA ILE A 92 41.45 9.75 -17.64
C ILE A 92 42.29 10.82 -16.95
N ALA A 93 43.59 10.80 -17.20
CA ALA A 93 44.51 11.84 -16.73
C ALA A 93 44.70 12.96 -17.76
N GLU A 94 44.49 12.66 -19.05
CA GLU A 94 44.68 13.57 -20.17
C GLU A 94 43.68 13.29 -21.30
N LYS A 95 43.30 14.34 -22.05
CA LYS A 95 42.45 14.27 -23.24
C LYS A 95 43.25 14.52 -24.51
N ASP A 96 42.74 14.07 -25.65
CA ASP A 96 43.33 14.40 -26.95
C ASP A 96 43.16 15.89 -27.32
N ALA A 97 43.77 16.29 -28.44
CA ALA A 97 43.74 17.68 -28.93
C ALA A 97 42.32 18.17 -29.26
N GLU A 98 41.40 17.25 -29.50
CA GLU A 98 39.99 17.48 -29.80
C GLU A 98 39.10 17.42 -28.54
N GLY A 99 39.67 17.15 -27.35
CA GLY A 99 38.98 17.10 -26.07
C GLY A 99 38.30 15.75 -25.76
N ASN A 100 38.60 14.68 -26.49
CA ASN A 100 38.06 13.35 -26.23
C ASN A 100 38.90 12.58 -25.19
N ALA A 101 38.21 11.71 -24.45
CA ALA A 101 38.84 10.82 -23.48
C ALA A 101 39.74 9.78 -24.17
N LEU A 102 40.95 9.63 -23.65
CA LEU A 102 41.93 8.65 -24.10
C LEU A 102 41.71 7.33 -23.36
N VAL A 103 41.23 6.30 -24.06
CA VAL A 103 41.12 4.94 -23.50
C VAL A 103 41.69 3.90 -24.47
N PRO A 104 42.24 2.78 -23.98
CA PRO A 104 42.65 1.67 -24.83
C PRO A 104 41.49 1.10 -25.66
N VAL A 105 41.79 0.56 -26.85
CA VAL A 105 40.79 0.03 -27.79
C VAL A 105 39.92 -1.05 -27.15
N TYR A 106 40.49 -1.89 -26.29
CA TYR A 106 39.75 -2.95 -25.58
C TYR A 106 38.77 -2.42 -24.51
N TYR A 107 38.93 -1.16 -24.08
CA TYR A 107 38.06 -0.51 -23.10
C TYR A 107 37.01 0.40 -23.75
N LYS A 108 37.00 0.51 -25.09
CA LYS A 108 36.07 1.37 -25.83
C LYS A 108 34.62 0.95 -25.57
N GLY A 109 33.77 1.91 -25.20
CA GLY A 109 32.35 1.69 -24.90
C GLY A 109 32.03 1.34 -23.45
N ARG A 110 33.04 1.23 -22.57
CA ARG A 110 32.87 1.09 -21.12
C ARG A 110 32.85 2.47 -20.45
N ILE A 111 32.24 2.54 -19.27
CA ILE A 111 32.18 3.76 -18.46
C ILE A 111 33.57 4.00 -17.85
N TYR A 112 34.06 5.24 -17.94
CA TYR A 112 35.31 5.70 -17.35
C TYR A 112 35.05 6.84 -16.36
N ILE A 113 36.10 7.25 -15.66
CA ILE A 113 36.12 8.37 -14.72
C ILE A 113 37.11 9.40 -15.25
N ASP A 114 36.71 10.66 -15.33
CA ASP A 114 37.50 11.70 -16.01
C ASP A 114 38.06 12.74 -15.02
N LEU A 115 39.28 12.52 -14.54
CA LEU A 115 39.94 13.44 -13.62
C LEU A 115 40.75 14.55 -14.32
N SER A 116 40.74 14.59 -15.66
CA SER A 116 41.52 15.55 -16.45
C SER A 116 40.93 16.97 -16.46
N ASP A 117 39.63 17.11 -16.20
CA ASP A 117 38.93 18.39 -16.21
C ASP A 117 38.90 19.02 -14.81
N ALA A 118 39.64 20.12 -14.62
CA ALA A 118 39.69 20.84 -13.35
C ALA A 118 38.32 21.33 -12.85
N GLY A 119 37.37 21.60 -13.76
CA GLY A 119 36.02 22.04 -13.39
C GLY A 119 35.13 20.94 -12.83
N ARG A 120 35.49 19.66 -13.05
CA ARG A 120 34.73 18.48 -12.63
C ARG A 120 35.54 17.51 -11.77
N HIS A 121 36.79 17.86 -11.47
CA HIS A 121 37.74 16.98 -10.79
C HIS A 121 37.19 16.44 -9.47
N GLU A 122 36.59 17.28 -8.63
CA GLU A 122 36.01 16.86 -7.35
C GLU A 122 34.79 15.93 -7.51
N GLU A 123 33.91 16.21 -8.48
CA GLU A 123 32.75 15.36 -8.81
C GLU A 123 33.21 13.97 -9.27
N GLU A 124 34.21 13.93 -10.14
CA GLU A 124 34.75 12.70 -10.71
C GLU A 124 35.62 11.93 -9.69
N TYR A 125 36.29 12.63 -8.78
CA TYR A 125 36.99 12.02 -7.65
C TYR A 125 36.00 11.32 -6.70
N GLU A 126 34.88 11.97 -6.35
CA GLU A 126 33.82 11.33 -5.56
C GLU A 126 33.28 10.07 -6.26
N ARG A 127 33.11 10.13 -7.59
CA ARG A 127 32.70 8.95 -8.39
C ARG A 127 33.73 7.82 -8.31
N LEU A 128 35.02 8.12 -8.31
CA LEU A 128 36.09 7.13 -8.13
C LEU A 128 36.02 6.49 -6.76
N LEU A 129 35.92 7.30 -5.71
CA LEU A 129 35.85 6.82 -4.32
C LEU A 129 34.61 5.91 -4.11
N ARG A 130 33.46 6.32 -4.63
CA ARG A 130 32.23 5.50 -4.62
C ARG A 130 32.38 4.17 -5.34
N TRP A 131 33.10 4.15 -6.46
CA TRP A 131 33.39 2.92 -7.18
C TRP A 131 34.32 1.99 -6.38
N VAL A 132 35.31 2.56 -5.68
CA VAL A 132 36.19 1.79 -4.78
C VAL A 132 35.38 1.08 -3.68
N TYR A 133 34.39 1.75 -3.10
CA TYR A 133 33.53 1.21 -2.02
C TYR A 133 32.28 0.44 -2.49
N ASP A 134 32.08 0.23 -3.79
CA ASP A 134 30.85 -0.37 -4.35
C ASP A 134 29.55 0.37 -3.92
N GLN A 135 29.61 1.69 -3.79
CA GLN A 135 28.50 2.57 -3.39
C GLN A 135 28.00 3.44 -4.56
N PRO A 136 27.16 2.91 -5.48
CA PRO A 136 26.73 3.65 -6.66
C PRO A 136 25.96 4.93 -6.29
N VAL A 137 26.20 6.01 -7.04
CA VAL A 137 25.52 7.31 -6.89
C VAL A 137 23.99 7.16 -6.92
N TYR A 138 23.48 6.19 -7.71
CA TYR A 138 22.06 5.90 -7.83
C TYR A 138 21.76 4.47 -7.37
N VAL A 139 21.25 4.33 -6.15
CA VAL A 139 20.74 3.04 -5.65
C VAL A 139 19.34 2.83 -6.20
N LYS A 140 19.14 1.74 -6.94
CA LYS A 140 17.82 1.34 -7.41
C LYS A 140 16.88 1.17 -6.21
N PRO A 141 15.77 1.90 -6.10
CA PRO A 141 14.85 1.74 -4.98
C PRO A 141 14.32 0.30 -4.95
N SER A 142 13.99 -0.17 -3.75
CA SER A 142 13.31 -1.46 -3.60
C SER A 142 12.08 -1.49 -4.52
N ARG A 143 11.91 -2.57 -5.27
CA ARG A 143 10.77 -2.71 -6.19
C ARG A 143 9.49 -2.61 -5.37
N GLY A 144 8.67 -1.59 -5.67
CA GLY A 144 7.28 -1.57 -5.23
C GLY A 144 6.56 -2.83 -5.74
N LYS A 145 5.50 -3.24 -5.02
CA LYS A 145 4.65 -4.33 -5.49
C LYS A 145 4.16 -4.02 -6.90
N LYS A 146 4.11 -5.04 -7.76
CA LYS A 146 3.52 -4.94 -9.10
C LYS A 146 2.14 -4.27 -8.95
N PRO A 147 1.87 -3.14 -9.64
CA PRO A 147 0.57 -2.51 -9.57
C PRO A 147 -0.53 -3.51 -9.95
N ALA A 148 -1.58 -3.62 -9.12
CA ALA A 148 -2.63 -4.63 -9.26
C ALA A 148 -3.29 -4.63 -10.65
N PHE A 149 -3.26 -3.50 -11.37
CA PHE A 149 -3.82 -3.37 -12.72
C PHE A 149 -3.01 -4.09 -13.82
N LEU A 150 -1.74 -4.46 -13.57
CA LEU A 150 -0.87 -5.16 -14.53
C LEU A 150 -0.82 -6.68 -14.32
N SER A 151 -1.45 -7.17 -13.25
CA SER A 151 -1.71 -8.59 -13.04
C SER A 151 -3.03 -8.93 -13.69
N GLU A 152 -2.97 -9.42 -14.93
CA GLU A 152 -4.05 -10.18 -15.58
C GLU A 152 -4.26 -11.54 -14.88
N ALA A 153 -4.36 -11.56 -13.55
CA ALA A 153 -5.28 -12.52 -12.95
C ALA A 153 -6.67 -12.04 -13.40
N PRO A 154 -7.56 -12.90 -13.89
CA PRO A 154 -8.93 -12.48 -14.16
C PRO A 154 -9.47 -11.93 -12.84
N SER A 155 -9.51 -10.60 -12.69
CA SER A 155 -10.29 -10.00 -11.63
C SER A 155 -11.67 -10.58 -11.85
N ALA A 156 -12.13 -11.41 -10.92
CA ALA A 156 -13.48 -11.93 -10.96
C ALA A 156 -14.40 -10.71 -10.85
N ARG A 157 -14.70 -10.08 -11.99
CA ARG A 157 -15.68 -9.01 -12.05
C ARG A 157 -16.99 -9.66 -11.65
N VAL A 158 -17.58 -9.08 -10.62
CA VAL A 158 -18.79 -9.56 -9.98
C VAL A 158 -19.92 -8.65 -10.43
N GLY A 159 -21.04 -9.24 -10.85
CA GLY A 159 -22.24 -8.52 -11.25
C GLY A 159 -22.29 -8.11 -12.72
N ASN A 160 -23.51 -7.77 -13.14
CA ASN A 160 -23.83 -7.49 -14.53
C ASN A 160 -23.75 -5.99 -14.85
N ARG A 161 -22.73 -5.58 -15.63
CA ARG A 161 -22.50 -4.19 -16.03
C ARG A 161 -23.66 -3.59 -16.85
N SER A 162 -24.35 -4.39 -17.64
CA SER A 162 -25.53 -3.93 -18.40
C SER A 162 -26.71 -3.66 -17.47
N ALA A 163 -26.90 -4.50 -16.43
CA ALA A 163 -27.88 -4.25 -15.37
C ALA A 163 -27.52 -2.99 -14.57
N MET A 164 -26.24 -2.79 -14.24
CA MET A 164 -25.75 -1.58 -13.58
C MET A 164 -26.07 -0.32 -14.37
N LYS A 165 -25.69 -0.27 -15.65
CA LYS A 165 -25.96 0.88 -16.53
C LYS A 165 -27.45 1.17 -16.63
N ARG A 166 -28.27 0.12 -16.79
CA ARG A 166 -29.73 0.23 -16.81
C ARG A 166 -30.26 0.83 -15.50
N ALA A 167 -29.82 0.34 -14.35
CA ALA A 167 -30.23 0.87 -13.06
C ALA A 167 -29.89 2.36 -12.93
N LEU A 168 -28.66 2.75 -13.28
CA LEU A 168 -28.22 4.15 -13.22
C LEU A 168 -29.01 5.08 -14.16
N GLU A 169 -29.22 4.66 -15.40
CA GLU A 169 -30.01 5.42 -16.37
C GLU A 169 -31.46 5.57 -15.91
N GLN A 170 -32.08 4.48 -15.45
CA GLN A 170 -33.49 4.51 -15.03
C GLN A 170 -33.70 5.31 -13.75
N LEU A 171 -32.78 5.25 -12.78
CA LEU A 171 -32.82 6.08 -11.57
C LEU A 171 -32.71 7.56 -11.92
N ARG A 172 -31.76 7.92 -12.80
CA ARG A 172 -31.55 9.31 -13.22
C ARG A 172 -32.75 9.87 -13.98
N ASP A 173 -33.35 9.05 -14.84
CA ASP A 173 -34.49 9.44 -15.66
C ASP A 173 -35.84 9.32 -14.93
N GLY A 174 -35.85 8.83 -13.67
CA GLY A 174 -37.06 8.66 -12.86
C GLY A 174 -38.05 7.65 -13.43
N LYS A 175 -37.59 6.57 -14.07
CA LYS A 175 -38.49 5.59 -14.68
C LYS A 175 -39.21 4.74 -13.61
N PRO A 176 -40.49 4.38 -13.79
CA PRO A 176 -41.20 3.50 -12.86
C PRO A 176 -40.55 2.13 -12.64
N THR A 177 -39.73 1.67 -13.60
CA THR A 177 -39.02 0.39 -13.54
C THR A 177 -37.64 0.48 -12.86
N ALA A 178 -37.20 1.68 -12.44
CA ALA A 178 -35.86 1.90 -11.88
C ALA A 178 -35.59 1.03 -10.66
N SER A 179 -36.55 1.01 -9.73
CA SER A 179 -36.54 0.15 -8.55
C SER A 179 -36.34 -1.34 -8.89
N GLY A 180 -36.96 -1.83 -9.98
CA GLY A 180 -36.74 -3.19 -10.48
C GLY A 180 -35.31 -3.41 -10.99
N ALA A 181 -34.79 -2.48 -11.80
CA ALA A 181 -33.44 -2.55 -12.34
C ALA A 181 -32.35 -2.49 -11.25
N VAL A 182 -32.57 -1.75 -10.16
CA VAL A 182 -31.69 -1.76 -8.97
C VAL A 182 -31.66 -3.16 -8.34
N GLY A 183 -32.83 -3.79 -8.19
CA GLY A 183 -32.94 -5.16 -7.69
C GLY A 183 -32.17 -6.16 -8.56
N ASP A 184 -32.36 -6.12 -9.88
CA ASP A 184 -31.66 -7.00 -10.82
C ASP A 184 -30.13 -6.88 -10.70
N TYR A 185 -29.62 -5.64 -10.59
CA TYR A 185 -28.18 -5.42 -10.45
C TYR A 185 -27.65 -5.95 -9.12
N LEU A 186 -28.26 -5.58 -7.99
CA LEU A 186 -27.82 -6.02 -6.66
C LEU A 186 -27.87 -7.54 -6.52
N SER A 187 -28.91 -8.19 -7.05
CA SER A 187 -29.01 -9.65 -7.10
C SER A 187 -27.86 -10.26 -7.91
N SER A 188 -27.55 -9.70 -9.09
CA SER A 188 -26.43 -10.20 -9.90
C SER A 188 -25.08 -10.11 -9.19
N VAL A 189 -24.86 -9.03 -8.41
CA VAL A 189 -23.63 -8.86 -7.63
C VAL A 189 -23.59 -9.88 -6.48
N ALA A 190 -24.71 -10.08 -5.79
CA ALA A 190 -24.79 -11.04 -4.69
C ALA A 190 -24.55 -12.48 -5.18
N GLU A 191 -25.11 -12.88 -6.32
CA GLU A 191 -24.91 -14.21 -6.90
C GLU A 191 -23.46 -14.44 -7.35
N ASP A 192 -22.88 -13.48 -8.08
CA ASP A 192 -21.50 -13.57 -8.54
C ASP A 192 -20.48 -13.40 -7.40
N PHE A 193 -20.91 -13.01 -6.19
CA PHE A 193 -20.02 -12.85 -5.03
C PHE A 193 -19.27 -14.15 -4.74
N GLU A 194 -19.88 -15.32 -4.99
CA GLU A 194 -19.23 -16.64 -4.89
C GLU A 194 -17.89 -16.73 -5.63
N ARG A 195 -17.70 -15.96 -6.71
CA ARG A 195 -16.44 -15.95 -7.47
C ARG A 195 -15.25 -15.40 -6.68
N LEU A 196 -15.49 -14.73 -5.55
CA LEU A 196 -14.43 -14.31 -4.63
C LEU A 196 -13.91 -15.47 -3.76
N ARG A 197 -14.57 -16.64 -3.75
CA ARG A 197 -14.13 -17.79 -2.96
C ARG A 197 -12.71 -18.19 -3.35
N ILE A 198 -11.82 -18.23 -2.36
CA ILE A 198 -10.40 -18.48 -2.58
C ILE A 198 -10.17 -19.99 -2.70
N ILE A 199 -9.68 -20.41 -3.87
CA ILE A 199 -9.14 -21.77 -4.06
C ILE A 199 -7.68 -21.73 -3.64
N LYS A 200 -7.34 -22.43 -2.54
CA LYS A 200 -6.01 -22.41 -1.94
C LYS A 200 -4.94 -22.89 -2.91
N GLU A 201 -4.08 -21.98 -3.37
CA GLU A 201 -2.94 -22.30 -4.21
C GLU A 201 -1.77 -22.87 -3.38
N LYS A 202 -1.20 -23.99 -3.83
CA LYS A 202 -0.04 -24.61 -3.16
C LYS A 202 1.19 -23.71 -3.30
N GLY A 203 1.90 -23.50 -2.19
CA GLY A 203 3.14 -22.70 -2.17
C GLY A 203 2.91 -21.19 -2.05
N VAL A 204 1.66 -20.71 -2.08
CA VAL A 204 1.31 -19.31 -1.83
C VAL A 204 0.70 -19.18 -0.44
N GLN A 205 1.16 -18.21 0.34
CA GLN A 205 0.61 -17.95 1.66
C GLN A 205 -0.85 -17.54 1.57
N PHE A 206 -1.70 -18.14 2.40
CA PHE A 206 -3.14 -17.92 2.31
C PHE A 206 -3.52 -16.46 2.57
N ASP A 207 -2.83 -15.77 3.49
CA ASP A 207 -3.08 -14.36 3.77
C ASP A 207 -2.70 -13.43 2.59
N ASP A 208 -1.74 -13.81 1.75
CA ASP A 208 -1.47 -13.10 0.49
C ASP A 208 -2.64 -13.28 -0.50
N GLN A 209 -3.22 -14.48 -0.58
CA GLN A 209 -4.39 -14.76 -1.43
C GLN A 209 -5.64 -13.99 -0.95
N VAL A 210 -5.83 -13.84 0.36
CA VAL A 210 -6.91 -13.01 0.95
C VAL A 210 -6.77 -11.56 0.53
N VAL A 211 -5.58 -10.96 0.70
CA VAL A 211 -5.34 -9.57 0.29
C VAL A 211 -5.52 -9.39 -1.22
N GLN A 212 -5.05 -10.33 -2.03
CA GLN A 212 -5.24 -10.29 -3.48
C GLN A 212 -6.73 -10.35 -3.87
N SER A 213 -7.51 -11.21 -3.21
CA SER A 213 -8.96 -11.29 -3.42
C SER A 213 -9.65 -9.96 -3.09
N ILE A 214 -9.32 -9.36 -1.95
CA ILE A 214 -9.81 -8.03 -1.53
C ILE A 214 -9.43 -6.95 -2.56
N GLU A 215 -8.18 -6.93 -3.03
CA GLU A 215 -7.70 -5.99 -4.05
C GLU A 215 -8.46 -6.16 -5.37
N SER A 216 -8.73 -7.40 -5.80
CA SER A 216 -9.44 -7.68 -7.04
C SER A 216 -10.88 -7.16 -7.06
N PHE A 217 -11.51 -7.01 -5.89
CA PHE A 217 -12.88 -6.50 -5.77
C PHE A 217 -12.99 -4.97 -5.86
N LEU A 218 -11.89 -4.23 -5.84
CA LEU A 218 -11.89 -2.76 -5.79
C LEU A 218 -12.76 -2.11 -6.88
N GLN A 219 -12.66 -2.61 -8.12
CA GLN A 219 -13.48 -2.09 -9.22
C GLN A 219 -14.98 -2.37 -8.99
N THR A 220 -15.35 -3.60 -8.63
CA THR A 220 -16.75 -3.96 -8.40
C THR A 220 -17.33 -3.17 -7.22
N ARG A 221 -16.54 -2.96 -6.16
CA ARG A 221 -16.93 -2.10 -5.05
C ARG A 221 -17.36 -0.73 -5.56
N ASP A 222 -16.54 -0.07 -6.37
CA ASP A 222 -16.85 1.27 -6.89
C ASP A 222 -18.11 1.27 -7.77
N GLU A 223 -18.31 0.23 -8.56
CA GLU A 223 -19.52 0.02 -9.36
C GLU A 223 -20.78 -0.12 -8.49
N VAL A 224 -20.72 -0.94 -7.43
CA VAL A 224 -21.82 -1.12 -6.47
C VAL A 224 -22.13 0.19 -5.75
N LEU A 225 -21.10 0.87 -5.26
CA LEU A 225 -21.25 2.14 -4.55
C LEU A 225 -21.82 3.24 -5.44
N THR A 226 -21.50 3.24 -6.74
CA THR A 226 -22.09 4.19 -7.71
C THR A 226 -23.61 4.00 -7.81
N VAL A 227 -24.11 2.76 -7.81
CA VAL A 227 -25.56 2.49 -7.81
C VAL A 227 -26.19 2.88 -6.47
N ILE A 228 -25.55 2.58 -5.34
CA ILE A 228 -26.05 2.98 -4.01
C ILE A 228 -26.11 4.51 -3.87
N GLN A 229 -25.12 5.23 -4.40
CA GLN A 229 -25.14 6.70 -4.47
C GLN A 229 -26.30 7.22 -5.33
N ALA A 230 -26.57 6.57 -6.47
CA ALA A 230 -27.71 6.92 -7.31
C ALA A 230 -29.04 6.68 -6.59
N VAL A 231 -29.19 5.58 -5.84
CA VAL A 231 -30.36 5.32 -4.98
C VAL A 231 -30.52 6.42 -3.95
N ALA A 232 -29.47 6.70 -3.16
CA ALA A 232 -29.52 7.72 -2.10
C ALA A 232 -29.86 9.12 -2.65
N ARG A 233 -29.44 9.42 -3.87
CA ARG A 233 -29.64 10.73 -4.52
C ARG A 233 -31.00 10.87 -5.21
N TYR A 234 -31.44 9.87 -5.96
CA TYR A 234 -32.59 9.99 -6.86
C TYR A 234 -33.85 9.31 -6.31
N GLU A 235 -33.71 8.18 -5.61
CA GLU A 235 -34.86 7.39 -5.15
C GLU A 235 -34.58 6.64 -3.83
N PRO A 236 -34.40 7.35 -2.70
CA PRO A 236 -34.15 6.76 -1.37
C PRO A 236 -35.44 6.20 -0.73
N SER A 237 -36.21 5.44 -1.52
CA SER A 237 -37.48 4.85 -1.12
C SER A 237 -37.28 3.64 -0.20
N ASP A 238 -38.27 3.35 0.65
CA ASP A 238 -38.26 2.16 1.51
C ASP A 238 -38.07 0.86 0.71
N GLU A 239 -38.57 0.80 -0.53
CA GLU A 239 -38.41 -0.35 -1.40
C GLU A 239 -36.94 -0.55 -1.80
N ASN A 240 -36.25 0.50 -2.25
CA ASN A 240 -34.85 0.43 -2.63
C ASN A 240 -33.94 0.16 -1.42
N VAL A 241 -34.26 0.73 -0.26
CA VAL A 241 -33.50 0.47 0.97
C VAL A 241 -33.69 -0.97 1.44
N LYS A 242 -34.89 -1.55 1.32
CA LYS A 242 -35.14 -2.99 1.56
C LYS A 242 -34.33 -3.88 0.62
N LYS A 243 -34.13 -3.48 -0.64
CA LYS A 243 -33.28 -4.22 -1.59
C LYS A 243 -31.81 -4.18 -1.18
N ILE A 244 -31.31 -3.03 -0.74
CA ILE A 244 -29.96 -2.90 -0.18
C ILE A 244 -29.81 -3.75 1.09
N HIS A 245 -30.80 -3.76 1.97
CA HIS A 245 -30.79 -4.63 3.15
C HIS A 245 -30.71 -6.12 2.78
N ARG A 246 -31.56 -6.58 1.85
CA ARG A 246 -31.54 -7.96 1.33
C ARG A 246 -30.26 -8.32 0.58
N PHE A 247 -29.63 -7.33 -0.06
CA PHE A 247 -28.31 -7.52 -0.65
C PHE A 247 -27.28 -7.90 0.42
N PHE A 248 -27.25 -7.21 1.56
CA PHE A 248 -26.38 -7.60 2.68
C PHE A 248 -26.76 -8.95 3.31
N GLU A 249 -28.05 -9.30 3.42
CA GLU A 249 -28.46 -10.66 3.82
C GLU A 249 -27.87 -11.72 2.89
N ALA A 250 -27.86 -11.47 1.58
CA ALA A 250 -27.28 -12.37 0.61
C ALA A 250 -25.75 -12.47 0.75
N LEU A 251 -25.05 -11.36 1.01
CA LEU A 251 -23.59 -11.37 1.23
C LEU A 251 -23.20 -12.16 2.50
N LEU A 252 -23.99 -12.05 3.58
CA LEU A 252 -23.74 -12.80 4.83
C LEU A 252 -23.79 -14.32 4.64
N ARG A 253 -24.42 -14.83 3.56
CA ARG A 253 -24.42 -16.26 3.24
C ARG A 253 -23.04 -16.82 2.89
N TYR A 254 -22.11 -15.95 2.52
CA TYR A 254 -20.74 -16.33 2.17
C TYR A 254 -19.79 -16.36 3.38
N TYR A 255 -20.29 -16.03 4.57
CA TYR A 255 -19.52 -16.10 5.81
C TYR A 255 -19.33 -17.54 6.30
N PHE A 256 -19.85 -18.55 5.61
CA PHE A 256 -19.77 -19.94 6.06
C PHE A 256 -19.69 -20.87 4.84
N PRO A 257 -19.29 -22.13 5.02
CA PRO A 257 -19.18 -23.07 3.91
C PRO A 257 -20.54 -23.30 3.25
N ALA A 258 -20.53 -23.50 1.94
CA ALA A 258 -21.70 -24.02 1.24
C ALA A 258 -22.03 -25.44 1.75
N PRO A 259 -23.30 -25.92 1.65
CA PRO A 259 -23.71 -27.20 2.23
C PRO A 259 -22.91 -28.43 1.75
N ASP A 260 -22.28 -28.34 0.58
CA ASP A 260 -21.45 -29.35 -0.05
C ASP A 260 -19.98 -29.35 0.43
N VAL A 261 -19.55 -28.32 1.17
CA VAL A 261 -18.18 -28.19 1.67
C VAL A 261 -18.04 -28.84 3.05
N MET A 262 -17.27 -29.93 3.10
CA MET A 262 -17.09 -30.75 4.32
C MET A 262 -15.88 -30.35 5.17
N GLN A 263 -14.95 -29.57 4.61
CA GLN A 263 -13.74 -29.12 5.30
C GLN A 263 -13.49 -27.65 4.98
N TRP A 264 -13.28 -26.85 6.01
CA TRP A 264 -12.95 -25.43 5.90
C TRP A 264 -12.15 -25.00 7.12
N SER A 265 -11.48 -23.85 6.99
CA SER A 265 -10.96 -23.08 8.13
C SER A 265 -11.72 -21.76 8.27
N ASP A 266 -11.76 -21.20 9.48
CA ASP A 266 -12.42 -19.90 9.73
C ASP A 266 -11.91 -18.78 8.80
N THR A 267 -10.62 -18.81 8.45
CA THR A 267 -9.98 -17.83 7.57
C THR A 267 -10.47 -17.90 6.13
N ASP A 268 -11.13 -19.00 5.72
CA ASP A 268 -11.55 -19.23 4.33
C ASP A 268 -12.59 -18.21 3.84
N PHE A 269 -13.19 -17.46 4.77
CA PHE A 269 -14.22 -16.47 4.50
C PHE A 269 -13.76 -15.02 4.75
N ASP A 270 -12.50 -14.80 5.14
CA ASP A 270 -12.02 -13.49 5.58
C ASP A 270 -12.13 -12.41 4.50
N ASN A 271 -11.96 -12.76 3.23
CA ASN A 271 -12.16 -11.82 2.13
C ASN A 271 -13.64 -11.40 1.99
N PHE A 272 -14.59 -12.33 2.15
CA PHE A 272 -16.02 -12.02 2.17
C PHE A 272 -16.39 -11.10 3.33
N VAL A 273 -15.84 -11.38 4.52
CA VAL A 273 -16.05 -10.57 5.72
C VAL A 273 -15.53 -9.14 5.51
N PHE A 274 -14.30 -9.00 5.02
CA PHE A 274 -13.72 -7.69 4.74
C PHE A 274 -14.56 -6.90 3.73
N VAL A 275 -14.92 -7.53 2.60
CA VAL A 275 -15.62 -6.84 1.51
C VAL A 275 -17.04 -6.44 1.93
N THR A 276 -17.75 -7.31 2.66
CA THR A 276 -19.10 -7.01 3.15
C THR A 276 -19.07 -5.87 4.17
N TYR A 277 -18.09 -5.90 5.10
CA TYR A 277 -17.84 -4.80 6.03
C TYR A 277 -17.54 -3.48 5.30
N GLU A 278 -16.63 -3.50 4.30
CA GLU A 278 -16.27 -2.34 3.50
C GLU A 278 -17.51 -1.75 2.80
N LEU A 279 -18.30 -2.59 2.11
CA LEU A 279 -19.50 -2.16 1.40
C LEU A 279 -20.56 -1.57 2.35
N PHE A 280 -20.79 -2.19 3.51
CA PHE A 280 -21.76 -1.71 4.48
C PHE A 280 -21.39 -0.35 5.03
N LEU A 281 -20.11 -0.16 5.38
CA LEU A 281 -19.61 1.10 5.91
C LEU A 281 -19.73 2.23 4.88
N HIS A 282 -19.36 1.96 3.62
CA HIS A 282 -19.53 2.92 2.52
C HIS A 282 -21.01 3.23 2.25
N THR A 283 -21.88 2.22 2.29
CA THR A 283 -23.32 2.39 2.11
C THR A 283 -23.88 3.36 3.14
N LEU A 284 -23.57 3.16 4.43
CA LEU A 284 -24.01 4.06 5.49
C LEU A 284 -23.44 5.46 5.31
N ALA A 285 -22.15 5.58 4.98
CA ALA A 285 -21.53 6.88 4.70
C ALA A 285 -22.26 7.63 3.57
N ILE A 286 -22.66 6.94 2.49
CA ILE A 286 -23.43 7.51 1.38
C ILE A 286 -24.78 8.05 1.86
N PHE A 287 -25.56 7.25 2.60
CA PHE A 287 -26.87 7.70 3.10
C PHE A 287 -26.74 8.83 4.14
N ILE A 288 -25.71 8.81 4.98
CA ILE A 288 -25.42 9.85 5.97
C ILE A 288 -25.04 11.17 5.29
N ASP A 289 -24.15 11.14 4.30
CA ASP A 289 -23.74 12.33 3.55
C ASP A 289 -24.89 12.91 2.72
N ALA A 290 -25.83 12.06 2.28
CA ALA A 290 -27.08 12.47 1.62
C ALA A 290 -28.20 12.93 2.59
N GLU A 291 -27.91 13.05 3.90
CA GLU A 291 -28.86 13.34 4.98
C GLU A 291 -30.09 12.41 5.03
N GLN A 292 -29.99 11.22 4.45
CA GLN A 292 -31.02 10.17 4.48
C GLN A 292 -30.92 9.38 5.80
N PHE A 293 -31.03 10.10 6.92
CA PHE A 293 -30.80 9.56 8.26
C PHE A 293 -31.79 8.45 8.63
N GLY A 294 -33.04 8.53 8.16
CA GLY A 294 -34.05 7.49 8.39
C GLY A 294 -33.71 6.17 7.69
N GLN A 295 -33.25 6.25 6.44
CA GLN A 295 -32.83 5.09 5.64
C GLN A 295 -31.54 4.47 6.20
N ALA A 296 -30.56 5.30 6.58
CA ALA A 296 -29.38 4.83 7.30
C ALA A 296 -29.77 4.14 8.63
N ARG A 297 -30.70 4.74 9.38
CA ARG A 297 -31.21 4.16 10.63
C ARG A 297 -31.85 2.80 10.38
N TYR A 298 -32.66 2.65 9.33
CA TYR A 298 -33.27 1.38 8.95
C TYR A 298 -32.20 0.30 8.70
N LEU A 299 -31.18 0.59 7.88
CA LEU A 299 -30.10 -0.36 7.59
C LEU A 299 -29.34 -0.82 8.85
N ILE A 300 -29.20 0.06 9.85
CA ILE A 300 -28.57 -0.27 11.14
C ILE A 300 -29.53 -1.03 12.07
N ALA A 301 -30.80 -0.61 12.13
CA ALA A 301 -31.78 -1.11 13.08
C ALA A 301 -32.31 -2.51 12.74
N THR A 302 -32.46 -2.78 11.46
CA THR A 302 -33.14 -3.98 10.97
C THR A 302 -32.18 -5.16 10.99
N GLU A 303 -32.60 -6.24 11.64
CA GLU A 303 -31.87 -7.50 11.67
C GLU A 303 -31.86 -8.17 10.31
N PHE A 304 -30.78 -8.87 9.99
CA PHE A 304 -30.63 -9.65 8.77
C PHE A 304 -31.11 -11.08 8.99
N TYR A 305 -31.86 -11.62 8.04
CA TYR A 305 -32.18 -13.04 8.00
C TYR A 305 -31.00 -13.85 7.43
N VAL A 306 -30.45 -14.74 8.24
CA VAL A 306 -29.32 -15.63 7.86
C VAL A 306 -29.69 -17.11 7.89
N GLY A 307 -30.93 -17.43 8.30
CA GLY A 307 -31.36 -18.81 8.54
C GLY A 307 -30.61 -19.47 9.70
N ARG A 308 -30.83 -20.76 9.94
CA ARG A 308 -30.08 -21.47 10.99
C ARG A 308 -28.63 -21.65 10.57
N ASN A 309 -27.73 -20.94 11.26
CA ASN A 309 -26.31 -20.98 10.96
C ASN A 309 -25.44 -21.00 12.23
N HIS A 310 -24.54 -21.97 12.34
CA HIS A 310 -23.69 -22.11 13.52
C HIS A 310 -22.75 -20.91 13.74
N ARG A 311 -22.26 -20.27 12.67
CA ARG A 311 -21.43 -19.05 12.76
C ARG A 311 -22.16 -17.92 13.47
N PHE A 312 -23.48 -17.90 13.36
CA PHE A 312 -24.36 -16.90 13.96
C PHE A 312 -25.13 -17.46 15.17
N GLY A 313 -24.54 -18.42 15.89
CA GLY A 313 -25.15 -18.99 17.10
C GLY A 313 -26.42 -19.82 16.85
N ASN A 314 -26.68 -20.21 15.60
CA ASN A 314 -27.92 -20.83 15.12
C ASN A 314 -29.17 -19.93 15.19
N GLU A 315 -28.99 -18.63 15.37
CA GLU A 315 -30.08 -17.65 15.34
C GLU A 315 -30.49 -17.33 13.88
N PRO A 316 -31.79 -17.36 13.54
CA PRO A 316 -32.25 -17.09 12.19
C PRO A 316 -32.16 -15.61 11.79
N MET A 317 -32.20 -14.72 12.79
CA MET A 317 -32.11 -13.28 12.65
C MET A 317 -30.88 -12.79 13.44
N VAL A 318 -30.09 -11.91 12.83
CA VAL A 318 -28.92 -11.32 13.48
C VAL A 318 -28.91 -9.81 13.34
N ALA A 319 -28.44 -9.12 14.38
CA ALA A 319 -28.21 -7.68 14.32
C ALA A 319 -27.22 -7.31 13.21
N SER A 320 -27.30 -6.08 12.69
CA SER A 320 -26.37 -5.64 11.64
C SER A 320 -24.89 -5.57 12.08
N SER A 321 -24.62 -5.64 13.39
CA SER A 321 -23.28 -5.84 13.93
C SER A 321 -22.64 -7.17 13.51
N ALA A 322 -23.43 -8.16 13.08
CA ALA A 322 -22.93 -9.45 12.57
C ALA A 322 -22.15 -9.33 11.25
N ILE A 323 -22.20 -8.17 10.59
CA ILE A 323 -21.31 -7.85 9.46
C ILE A 323 -19.85 -7.74 9.92
N ASP A 324 -19.62 -7.23 11.15
CA ASP A 324 -18.30 -7.21 11.76
C ASP A 324 -17.83 -8.63 12.07
N GLY A 325 -16.55 -8.88 11.87
CA GLY A 325 -15.97 -10.20 12.02
C GLY A 325 -14.45 -10.13 12.08
N GLN A 326 -13.87 -10.97 12.95
CA GLN A 326 -12.43 -11.05 13.12
C GLN A 326 -11.77 -11.65 11.88
N LEU A 327 -10.80 -10.93 11.30
CA LEU A 327 -10.05 -11.35 10.11
C LEU A 327 -8.72 -12.00 10.52
N LYS A 328 -8.78 -13.26 10.96
CA LYS A 328 -7.62 -14.01 11.49
C LYS A 328 -6.46 -14.10 10.48
N SER A 329 -6.74 -14.15 9.18
CA SER A 329 -5.71 -14.12 8.13
C SER A 329 -4.94 -12.81 8.10
N LEU A 330 -5.58 -11.67 8.37
CA LEU A 330 -4.92 -10.36 8.43
C LEU A 330 -4.14 -10.18 9.73
N GLU A 331 -4.60 -10.75 10.84
CA GLU A 331 -3.83 -10.82 12.09
C GLU A 331 -2.56 -11.67 11.93
N TYR A 332 -2.70 -12.84 11.30
CA TYR A 332 -1.57 -13.68 10.93
C TYR A 332 -0.61 -12.97 9.99
N ARG A 333 -1.12 -12.25 8.98
CA ARG A 333 -0.29 -11.42 8.10
C ARG A 333 0.53 -10.39 8.87
N ASN A 334 -0.11 -9.68 9.80
CA ASN A 334 0.53 -8.64 10.61
C ASN A 334 1.73 -9.19 11.40
N SER A 335 1.58 -10.39 11.98
CA SER A 335 2.64 -11.07 12.72
C SER A 335 3.70 -11.68 11.81
N ARG A 336 3.30 -12.45 10.78
CA ARG A 336 4.20 -13.11 9.81
C ARG A 336 5.14 -12.12 9.12
N LEU A 337 4.62 -10.97 8.70
CA LEU A 337 5.38 -9.93 8.01
C LEU A 337 5.98 -8.89 8.96
N ASN A 338 5.82 -9.05 10.28
CA ASN A 338 6.28 -8.10 11.31
C ASN A 338 5.90 -6.65 10.97
N MET A 339 4.67 -6.42 10.51
CA MET A 339 4.24 -5.09 10.04
C MET A 339 4.04 -4.10 11.18
N ARG A 340 3.85 -4.60 12.41
CA ARG A 340 3.63 -3.80 13.63
C ARG A 340 2.49 -2.79 13.47
N ARG A 341 1.44 -3.17 12.76
CA ARG A 341 0.23 -2.35 12.58
C ARG A 341 -0.75 -2.63 13.70
N GLU A 342 -1.51 -1.60 14.08
CA GLU A 342 -2.60 -1.80 15.03
C GLU A 342 -3.76 -2.58 14.41
N SER A 343 -4.12 -2.26 13.16
CA SER A 343 -5.11 -3.01 12.40
C SER A 343 -4.81 -2.95 10.91
N VAL A 344 -4.44 -4.10 10.33
CA VAL A 344 -4.25 -4.25 8.88
C VAL A 344 -5.57 -4.03 8.13
N GLN A 345 -6.70 -4.41 8.73
CA GLN A 345 -8.03 -4.14 8.19
C GLN A 345 -8.30 -2.63 8.07
N ALA A 346 -8.00 -1.87 9.12
CA ALA A 346 -8.15 -0.41 9.10
C ALA A 346 -7.24 0.23 8.03
N ASP A 347 -6.00 -0.25 7.91
CA ASP A 347 -5.06 0.22 6.88
C ASP A 347 -5.60 0.00 5.46
N LEU A 348 -6.10 -1.21 5.18
CA LEU A 348 -6.69 -1.55 3.89
C LEU A 348 -7.91 -0.66 3.59
N LEU A 349 -8.82 -0.47 4.55
CA LEU A 349 -9.97 0.43 4.39
C LEU A 349 -9.53 1.85 4.04
N ARG A 350 -8.54 2.39 4.76
CA ARG A 350 -8.03 3.75 4.52
C ARG A 350 -7.37 3.87 3.16
N ASP A 351 -6.47 2.95 2.81
CA ASP A 351 -5.71 3.01 1.56
C ASP A 351 -6.63 2.89 0.35
N ARG A 352 -7.67 2.06 0.45
CA ARG A 352 -8.68 1.87 -0.60
C ARG A 352 -9.71 3.00 -0.70
N SER A 353 -9.69 3.95 0.23
CA SER A 353 -10.56 5.14 0.22
C SER A 353 -9.92 6.37 -0.44
N LYS A 354 -8.62 6.32 -0.79
CA LYS A 354 -7.88 7.48 -1.33
C LYS A 354 -8.36 7.93 -2.71
N SER A 355 -8.88 7.01 -3.52
CA SER A 355 -9.37 7.26 -4.88
C SER A 355 -10.85 6.93 -5.06
N GLY A 356 -11.55 6.63 -3.96
CA GLY A 356 -12.93 6.13 -3.98
C GLY A 356 -13.98 7.24 -4.00
N ALA A 357 -15.24 6.85 -4.25
CA ALA A 357 -16.38 7.76 -4.30
C ALA A 357 -16.79 8.31 -2.91
N VAL A 358 -16.32 7.68 -1.83
CA VAL A 358 -16.55 8.09 -0.43
C VAL A 358 -15.20 8.40 0.18
N ARG A 359 -15.08 9.58 0.79
CA ARG A 359 -13.85 10.00 1.47
C ARG A 359 -13.67 9.24 2.79
N PHE A 360 -12.43 9.09 3.22
CA PHE A 360 -12.12 8.38 4.46
C PHE A 360 -12.82 8.99 5.69
N GLU A 361 -12.95 10.32 5.79
CA GLU A 361 -13.67 10.97 6.89
C GLU A 361 -15.15 10.56 6.92
N SER A 362 -15.77 10.36 5.75
CA SER A 362 -17.16 9.91 5.66
C SER A 362 -17.34 8.48 6.15
N LEU A 363 -16.37 7.60 5.88
CA LEU A 363 -16.35 6.25 6.46
C LEU A 363 -16.18 6.30 7.97
N ALA A 364 -15.26 7.14 8.46
CA ALA A 364 -15.00 7.21 9.88
C ALA A 364 -16.20 7.78 10.67
N GLN A 365 -17.01 8.64 10.04
CA GLN A 365 -18.32 9.04 10.58
C GLN A 365 -19.28 7.86 10.71
N ALA A 366 -19.46 7.09 9.63
CA ALA A 366 -20.35 5.94 9.64
C ALA A 366 -19.90 4.90 10.70
N ASP A 367 -18.60 4.68 10.82
CA ASP A 367 -18.01 3.71 11.73
C ASP A 367 -18.23 4.13 13.20
N LEU A 368 -18.02 5.42 13.50
CA LEU A 368 -18.30 5.97 14.83
C LEU A 368 -19.79 5.93 15.15
N ILE A 369 -20.68 6.18 14.18
CA ILE A 369 -22.13 6.10 14.37
C ILE A 369 -22.56 4.67 14.69
N LEU A 370 -22.01 3.66 14.01
CA LEU A 370 -22.25 2.25 14.33
C LEU A 370 -21.79 1.90 15.75
N TYR A 371 -20.59 2.35 16.15
CA TYR A 371 -20.12 2.20 17.53
C TYR A 371 -21.08 2.82 18.53
N LEU A 372 -21.48 4.09 18.33
CA LEU A 372 -22.44 4.80 19.19
C LEU A 372 -23.78 4.06 19.28
N TYR A 373 -24.24 3.49 18.18
CA TYR A 373 -25.48 2.74 18.14
C TYR A 373 -25.38 1.44 18.96
N PHE A 374 -24.40 0.59 18.66
CA PHE A 374 -24.30 -0.75 19.23
C PHE A 374 -23.76 -0.75 20.66
N LYS A 375 -22.93 0.21 21.05
CA LYS A 375 -22.44 0.33 22.42
C LYS A 375 -23.56 0.51 23.46
N ARG A 376 -24.75 0.98 23.03
CA ARG A 376 -25.95 1.13 23.88
C ARG A 376 -26.89 -0.06 23.83
N LYS A 377 -26.54 -1.13 23.11
CA LYS A 377 -27.33 -2.36 23.04
C LYS A 377 -26.67 -3.44 23.91
N PRO A 378 -27.48 -4.21 24.68
CA PRO A 378 -26.95 -5.36 25.39
C PRO A 378 -26.44 -6.40 24.39
N ASP A 379 -25.37 -7.11 24.74
CA ASP A 379 -24.81 -8.24 23.99
C ASP A 379 -24.51 -7.95 22.51
N SER A 380 -24.25 -6.68 22.19
CA SER A 380 -23.88 -6.24 20.85
C SER A 380 -22.57 -5.46 20.90
N TRP A 381 -21.77 -5.62 19.85
CA TRP A 381 -20.46 -5.02 19.75
C TRP A 381 -20.20 -4.56 18.32
N TRP A 382 -19.58 -3.39 18.19
CA TRP A 382 -19.02 -2.89 16.95
C TRP A 382 -17.74 -2.17 17.29
N TYR A 383 -16.59 -2.60 16.77
CA TYR A 383 -15.34 -1.89 17.01
C TYR A 383 -15.11 -0.84 15.91
N PRO A 384 -14.93 0.46 16.24
CA PRO A 384 -14.78 1.50 15.24
C PRO A 384 -13.34 1.55 14.70
N LEU A 385 -13.00 0.62 13.80
CA LEU A 385 -11.65 0.40 13.27
C LEU A 385 -11.01 1.66 12.67
N THR A 386 -11.78 2.50 11.99
CA THR A 386 -11.28 3.71 11.32
C THR A 386 -10.75 4.76 12.30
N THR A 387 -11.17 4.70 13.57
CA THR A 387 -10.82 5.70 14.58
C THR A 387 -9.35 5.69 14.97
N VAL A 388 -8.61 4.61 14.68
CA VAL A 388 -7.15 4.53 14.80
C VAL A 388 -6.43 5.66 14.07
N PHE A 389 -7.03 6.17 12.97
CA PHE A 389 -6.47 7.28 12.20
C PHE A 389 -7.00 8.65 12.62
N LEU A 390 -8.01 8.69 13.49
CA LEU A 390 -8.64 9.92 13.95
C LEU A 390 -8.04 10.43 15.27
N GLY A 391 -7.29 9.60 16.00
CA GLY A 391 -6.68 9.97 17.29
C GLY A 391 -5.75 11.19 17.24
N MET A 392 -5.19 11.51 16.07
CA MET A 392 -4.32 12.67 15.84
C MET A 392 -5.03 13.90 15.26
N SER A 393 -6.32 13.81 14.89
CA SER A 393 -7.06 14.93 14.32
C SER A 393 -7.55 15.91 15.40
N HIS A 394 -7.49 17.21 15.10
CA HIS A 394 -7.92 18.27 16.01
C HIS A 394 -9.40 18.66 15.88
N SER A 395 -10.13 18.14 14.89
CA SER A 395 -11.50 18.57 14.60
C SER A 395 -12.54 17.48 14.81
N ALA A 396 -13.74 17.90 15.23
CA ALA A 396 -14.93 17.04 15.23
C ALA A 396 -15.24 16.55 13.80
N LEU A 397 -15.85 15.37 13.72
CA LEU A 397 -16.27 14.82 12.44
C LEU A 397 -17.46 15.63 11.86
N PRO A 398 -17.52 15.86 10.53
CA PRO A 398 -18.45 16.82 9.92
C PRO A 398 -19.93 16.71 10.32
N VAL A 399 -20.48 15.50 10.42
CA VAL A 399 -21.87 15.21 10.77
C VAL A 399 -22.19 15.68 12.17
N PHE A 400 -21.24 15.54 13.11
CA PHE A 400 -21.40 16.01 14.47
C PHE A 400 -21.08 17.50 14.61
N ALA A 401 -20.11 18.02 13.85
CA ALA A 401 -19.84 19.46 13.80
C ALA A 401 -21.07 20.26 13.30
N ARG A 402 -21.78 19.74 12.29
CA ARG A 402 -23.06 20.29 11.79
C ARG A 402 -24.19 20.19 12.81
N ALA A 403 -24.12 19.21 13.71
CA ALA A 403 -25.09 19.02 14.78
C ALA A 403 -25.01 20.08 15.89
N ASN A 404 -24.18 21.12 15.73
CA ASN A 404 -24.31 22.32 16.55
C ASN A 404 -25.63 23.07 16.31
N SER A 405 -26.26 22.94 15.14
CA SER A 405 -27.59 23.48 14.86
C SER A 405 -28.66 22.55 15.43
N LYS A 406 -29.62 23.13 16.16
CA LYS A 406 -30.80 22.43 16.70
C LYS A 406 -31.60 21.77 15.59
N LYS A 407 -31.83 22.47 14.47
CA LYS A 407 -32.54 21.93 13.31
C LYS A 407 -31.83 20.71 12.72
N TYR A 408 -30.51 20.76 12.60
CA TYR A 408 -29.73 19.63 12.07
C TYR A 408 -29.70 18.47 13.06
N PHE A 409 -29.43 18.73 14.34
CA PHE A 409 -29.44 17.71 15.38
C PHE A 409 -30.79 16.98 15.45
N HIS A 410 -31.91 17.70 15.32
CA HIS A 410 -33.25 17.09 15.30
C HIS A 410 -33.41 16.05 14.19
N LYS A 411 -32.79 16.24 13.03
CA LYS A 411 -32.77 15.22 11.97
C LYS A 411 -31.83 14.06 12.30
N LEU A 412 -30.60 14.38 12.74
CA LEU A 412 -29.55 13.41 13.02
C LEU A 412 -29.91 12.47 14.18
N ARG A 413 -30.64 12.97 15.19
CA ARG A 413 -30.98 12.22 16.41
C ARG A 413 -31.74 10.91 16.12
N VAL A 414 -32.49 10.86 15.00
CA VAL A 414 -33.19 9.65 14.53
C VAL A 414 -32.19 8.52 14.23
N LEU A 415 -31.07 8.86 13.58
CA LEU A 415 -30.00 7.90 13.29
C LEU A 415 -29.26 7.51 14.56
N LEU A 416 -28.93 8.49 15.39
CA LEU A 416 -28.17 8.25 16.61
C LEU A 416 -28.99 7.60 17.72
N GLY A 417 -30.32 7.60 17.68
CA GLY A 417 -31.17 7.05 18.72
C GLY A 417 -31.02 7.75 20.08
N PHE A 418 -30.81 9.07 20.08
CA PHE A 418 -30.89 9.92 21.27
C PHE A 418 -32.09 10.86 21.13
N ASP A 419 -32.81 11.11 22.21
CA ASP A 419 -33.97 12.00 22.16
C ASP A 419 -33.54 13.47 22.24
N THR A 420 -32.51 13.78 23.03
CA THR A 420 -32.02 15.15 23.24
C THR A 420 -30.49 15.25 23.16
N ALA A 421 -29.99 16.46 22.89
CA ALA A 421 -28.56 16.73 22.89
C ALA A 421 -27.95 16.59 24.29
N ASP A 422 -28.71 16.91 25.34
CA ASP A 422 -28.28 16.75 26.74
C ASP A 422 -28.08 15.27 27.09
N GLN A 423 -29.01 14.40 26.68
CA GLN A 423 -28.90 12.95 26.88
C GLN A 423 -27.64 12.40 26.19
N MET A 424 -27.36 12.84 24.97
CA MET A 424 -26.16 12.44 24.24
C MET A 424 -24.89 12.95 24.92
N ARG A 425 -24.87 14.22 25.36
CA ARG A 425 -23.72 14.81 26.08
C ARG A 425 -23.40 14.05 27.35
N GLU A 426 -24.41 13.77 28.17
CA GLU A 426 -24.20 13.07 29.44
C GLU A 426 -23.66 11.66 29.20
N TRP A 427 -24.25 10.93 28.26
CA TRP A 427 -23.78 9.59 27.90
C TRP A 427 -22.32 9.59 27.42
N ILE A 428 -21.90 10.60 26.65
CA ILE A 428 -20.50 10.73 26.22
C ILE A 428 -19.56 11.01 27.41
N ARG A 429 -19.96 11.88 28.34
CA ARG A 429 -19.16 12.17 29.55
C ARG A 429 -18.99 10.94 30.43
N GLU A 430 -20.05 10.17 30.63
CA GLU A 430 -20.00 8.88 31.35
C GLU A 430 -19.00 7.93 30.66
N MET A 431 -19.08 7.80 29.34
CA MET A 431 -18.17 6.95 28.54
C MET A 431 -16.70 7.37 28.65
N GLU A 432 -16.40 8.68 28.63
CA GLU A 432 -15.03 9.21 28.73
C GLU A 432 -14.46 9.12 30.15
N SER A 433 -15.31 9.26 31.17
CA SER A 433 -14.90 9.11 32.57
C SER A 433 -14.61 7.64 32.92
N GLY A 434 -15.30 6.71 32.27
CA GLY A 434 -15.11 5.27 32.43
C GLY A 434 -13.89 4.68 31.70
N ASN A 435 -13.73 3.36 31.79
CA ASN A 435 -12.73 2.57 31.04
C ASN A 435 -13.36 1.86 29.82
N ALA A 436 -14.51 2.35 29.36
CA ALA A 436 -15.40 1.66 28.42
C ALA A 436 -15.14 1.98 26.92
N LEU A 437 -14.26 2.94 26.65
CA LEU A 437 -13.89 3.37 25.30
C LEU A 437 -12.77 2.50 24.71
N PRO A 438 -12.82 2.22 23.39
CA PRO A 438 -11.74 1.59 22.65
C PRO A 438 -10.37 2.26 22.88
N LYS A 439 -9.32 1.45 22.87
CA LYS A 439 -7.94 1.89 23.02
C LYS A 439 -7.13 1.54 21.77
N SER A 440 -6.34 2.50 21.32
CA SER A 440 -5.40 2.41 20.21
C SER A 440 -4.02 2.79 20.75
N GLY A 441 -3.15 1.79 20.95
CA GLY A 441 -1.90 1.96 21.68
C GLY A 441 -2.13 2.58 23.07
N PHE A 442 -1.56 3.76 23.31
CA PHE A 442 -1.73 4.52 24.56
C PHE A 442 -2.92 5.50 24.54
N HIS A 443 -3.62 5.63 23.42
CA HIS A 443 -4.70 6.60 23.24
C HIS A 443 -6.07 5.95 23.39
N ARG A 444 -6.99 6.63 24.07
CA ARG A 444 -8.42 6.28 24.07
C ARG A 444 -9.12 7.03 22.95
N LEU A 445 -10.18 6.43 22.41
CA LEU A 445 -11.07 7.11 21.47
C LEU A 445 -11.54 8.47 22.06
N PRO A 446 -11.17 9.63 21.47
CA PRO A 446 -11.52 10.93 22.02
C PRO A 446 -12.97 11.30 21.65
N LEU A 447 -13.93 10.58 22.22
CA LEU A 447 -15.32 10.57 21.77
C LEU A 447 -15.98 11.95 21.83
N GLY A 448 -15.80 12.69 22.93
CA GLY A 448 -16.34 14.03 23.12
C GLY A 448 -15.81 15.03 22.10
N ARG A 449 -14.53 14.89 21.71
CA ARG A 449 -13.92 15.69 20.65
C ARG A 449 -14.48 15.33 19.28
N LEU A 450 -14.53 14.05 18.93
CA LEU A 450 -15.00 13.59 17.61
C LEU A 450 -16.47 13.92 17.36
N THR A 451 -17.27 13.96 18.42
CA THR A 451 -18.71 14.24 18.38
C THR A 451 -19.08 15.70 18.67
N ALA A 452 -18.10 16.60 18.88
CA ALA A 452 -18.35 17.98 19.30
C ALA A 452 -19.38 18.06 20.44
N ALA A 453 -19.26 17.19 21.45
CA ALA A 453 -20.34 16.91 22.41
C ALA A 453 -20.89 18.21 23.03
N GLU A 454 -20.00 19.08 23.51
CA GLU A 454 -20.35 20.36 24.14
C GLU A 454 -21.03 21.37 23.20
N GLN A 455 -20.90 21.21 21.89
CA GLN A 455 -21.51 22.09 20.90
C GLN A 455 -22.85 21.57 20.35
N LEU A 456 -23.27 20.34 20.68
CA LEU A 456 -24.49 19.74 20.17
C LEU A 456 -25.74 20.59 20.48
N ALA A 457 -26.47 20.95 19.43
CA ALA A 457 -27.72 21.72 19.47
C ALA A 457 -27.64 23.06 20.24
N THR A 458 -26.48 23.74 20.17
CA THR A 458 -26.24 25.03 20.84
C THR A 458 -26.64 26.25 20.01
N LYS A 459 -26.73 26.09 18.69
CA LYS A 459 -27.13 27.13 17.72
C LYS A 459 -28.53 26.82 17.18
N GLU A 460 -29.28 27.85 16.81
CA GLU A 460 -30.61 27.68 16.19
C GLU A 460 -30.55 26.93 14.84
#